data_AF-A0A962AZ34-F1
#
_entry.id   AF-A0A962AZ34-F1
#
_cell.length_a   1.000
_cell.length_b   1.000
_cell.length_c   1.000
_cell.angle_alpha   90.00
_cell.angle_beta   90.00
_cell.angle_gamma   90.00
#
_symmetry.space_group_name_H-M   'P 1'
#
loop_
_entity.id
_entity.type
_entity.pdbx_description
1 polymer ?
#
loop_
_entity_poly.entity_id
_entity_poly.type
_entity_poly.pdbx_seq_one_letter_code
_entity_poly.pdbx_strand_id
1 'polypeptide(L)'
;MSVASARPSSRPLLRAFQGEAATVPPMWLMRQAGRYLPEYREIRGKAGSFLNLCYNPELAAEVTLQPIRRYGFDAAILFSDILVVPDALGQGVRFVEGEGPVLDAIASEAGLAGLRLEATRSKFDRVCETVSRVRGALPDETTLIGFCGAP
;
A
#
# COMPACT_ATOMS: atom_id res chain seq x y z
N MET A 1 33.42 -18.26 -2.05
CA MET A 1 32.66 -17.07 -1.61
C MET A 1 31.52 -17.56 -0.74
N SER A 2 31.59 -17.30 0.56
CA SER A 2 30.56 -17.69 1.54
C SER A 2 29.32 -16.84 1.31
N VAL A 3 28.22 -17.44 0.88
CA VAL A 3 26.90 -16.80 0.97
C VAL A 3 26.65 -16.66 2.47
N ALA A 4 26.66 -15.43 2.98
CA ALA A 4 26.28 -15.18 4.36
C ALA A 4 24.86 -15.73 4.54
N SER A 5 24.72 -16.78 5.36
CA SER A 5 23.42 -17.30 5.77
C SER A 5 22.72 -16.17 6.52
N ALA A 6 21.77 -15.51 5.84
CA ALA A 6 20.87 -14.57 6.49
C ALA A 6 20.18 -15.32 7.63
N ARG A 7 20.15 -14.73 8.83
CA ARG A 7 19.38 -15.32 9.93
C ARG A 7 17.95 -15.57 9.44
N PRO A 8 17.33 -16.72 9.76
CA PRO A 8 15.95 -16.98 9.39
C PRO A 8 15.08 -15.79 9.80
N SER A 9 14.31 -15.26 8.85
CA SER A 9 13.37 -14.19 9.16
C SER A 9 12.42 -14.67 10.25
N SER A 10 12.24 -13.90 11.33
CA SER A 10 11.22 -14.20 12.34
C SER A 10 9.78 -14.13 11.78
N ARG A 11 9.62 -13.63 10.54
CA ARG A 11 8.33 -13.40 9.90
C ARG A 11 7.83 -14.63 9.15
N PRO A 12 6.69 -15.24 9.56
CA PRO A 12 6.17 -16.48 8.96
C PRO A 12 5.96 -16.41 7.44
N LEU A 13 5.42 -15.30 6.93
CA LEU A 13 5.17 -15.14 5.49
C LEU A 13 6.47 -15.17 4.65
N LEU A 14 7.54 -14.53 5.13
CA LEU A 14 8.82 -14.52 4.41
C LEU A 14 9.46 -15.91 4.38
N ARG A 15 9.34 -16.68 5.47
CA ARG A 15 9.81 -18.07 5.53
C ARG A 15 9.06 -18.95 4.53
N ALA A 16 7.74 -18.80 4.43
CA ALA A 16 6.95 -19.52 3.44
C ALA A 16 7.38 -19.18 2.00
N PHE A 17 7.68 -17.91 1.69
CA PHE A 17 8.22 -17.52 0.39
C PHE A 17 9.66 -18.01 0.12
N GLN A 18 10.39 -18.41 1.17
CA GLN A 18 11.69 -19.09 1.05
C GLN A 18 11.56 -20.61 0.92
N GLY A 19 10.32 -21.13 0.84
CA GLY A 19 10.05 -22.56 0.70
C GLY A 19 10.06 -23.33 2.02
N GLU A 20 10.10 -22.64 3.17
CA GLU A 20 10.00 -23.30 4.47
C GLU A 20 8.56 -23.73 4.75
N ALA A 21 8.35 -25.01 5.04
CA ALA A 21 7.07 -25.53 5.48
C ALA A 21 6.78 -25.11 6.93
N ALA A 22 5.59 -24.57 7.17
CA ALA A 22 5.09 -24.26 8.50
C ALA A 22 3.92 -25.19 8.83
N THR A 23 3.80 -25.58 10.11
CA THR A 23 2.66 -26.36 10.61
C THR A 23 1.35 -25.58 10.54
N VAL A 24 1.42 -24.26 10.74
CA VAL A 24 0.33 -23.32 10.52
C VAL A 24 0.73 -22.40 9.37
N PRO A 25 0.01 -22.42 8.22
CA PRO A 25 0.32 -21.55 7.10
C PRO A 25 0.12 -20.07 7.46
N PRO A 26 1.04 -19.17 7.06
CA PRO A 26 0.84 -17.74 7.28
C PRO A 26 -0.31 -17.21 6.42
N MET A 27 -1.05 -16.23 6.94
CA MET A 27 -2.26 -15.74 6.30
C MET A 27 -2.38 -14.21 6.35
N TRP A 28 -2.84 -13.67 5.22
CA TRP A 28 -3.24 -12.27 5.03
C TRP A 28 -4.31 -12.25 3.94
N LEU A 29 -5.04 -11.14 3.81
CA LEU A 29 -6.10 -11.02 2.80
C LEU A 29 -5.90 -9.79 1.92
N MET A 30 -6.13 -9.96 0.62
CA MET A 30 -6.25 -8.82 -0.28
C MET A 30 -7.39 -7.91 0.18
N ARG A 31 -7.14 -6.60 0.23
CA ARG A 31 -8.08 -5.57 0.73
C ARG A 31 -8.52 -5.80 2.19
N GLN A 32 -7.65 -6.36 3.04
CA GLN A 32 -7.90 -6.48 4.48
C GLN A 32 -8.18 -5.13 5.17
N ALA A 33 -7.63 -4.03 4.69
CA ALA A 33 -8.01 -2.69 5.12
C ALA A 33 -9.07 -2.13 4.16
N GLY A 34 -10.32 -2.03 4.60
CA GLY A 34 -11.38 -1.55 3.72
C GLY A 34 -12.76 -1.42 4.33
N ARG A 35 -13.73 -1.11 3.45
CA ARG A 35 -15.10 -0.70 3.80
C ARG A 35 -15.90 -1.73 4.61
N TYR A 36 -15.43 -2.95 4.82
CA TYR A 36 -16.12 -3.91 5.69
C TYR A 36 -15.87 -3.62 7.18
N LEU A 37 -14.80 -2.87 7.50
CA LEU A 37 -14.46 -2.44 8.85
C LEU A 37 -15.13 -1.11 9.20
N PRO A 38 -15.90 -0.99 10.30
CA PRO A 38 -16.47 0.28 10.74
C PRO A 38 -15.38 1.33 11.04
N GLU A 39 -14.28 0.94 11.69
CA GLU A 39 -13.13 1.80 11.99
C GLU A 39 -12.44 2.35 10.72
N TYR A 40 -12.48 1.62 9.61
CA TYR A 40 -12.02 2.13 8.32
C TYR A 40 -12.95 3.22 7.79
N ARG A 41 -14.28 3.01 7.88
CA ARG A 41 -15.29 3.96 7.40
C ARG A 41 -15.17 5.30 8.13
N GLU A 42 -14.90 5.26 9.45
CA GLU A 42 -14.68 6.46 10.26
C GLU A 42 -13.46 7.27 9.79
N ILE A 43 -12.33 6.62 9.52
CA ILE A 43 -11.13 7.29 8.99
C ILE A 43 -11.38 7.78 7.56
N ARG A 44 -12.02 6.97 6.71
CA ARG A 44 -12.34 7.33 5.33
C ARG A 44 -13.24 8.56 5.24
N GLY A 45 -14.17 8.74 6.19
CA GLY A 45 -15.02 9.92 6.28
C GLY A 45 -14.25 11.21 6.59
N LYS A 46 -13.12 11.12 7.31
CA LYS A 46 -12.28 12.28 7.66
C LYS A 46 -11.33 12.71 6.53
N ALA A 47 -10.97 11.81 5.63
CA ALA A 47 -9.96 12.06 4.60
C ALA A 47 -10.46 12.87 3.39
N GLY A 48 -11.78 13.06 3.25
CA GLY A 48 -12.40 13.71 2.08
C GLY A 48 -12.42 12.79 0.86
N SER A 49 -11.26 12.56 0.23
CA SER A 49 -11.12 11.70 -0.94
C SER A 49 -10.30 10.44 -0.65
N PHE A 50 -10.40 9.43 -1.54
CA PHE A 50 -9.60 8.22 -1.42
C PHE A 50 -8.11 8.48 -1.70
N LEU A 51 -7.77 9.29 -2.71
CA LEU A 51 -6.37 9.69 -2.94
C LEU A 51 -5.79 10.52 -1.78
N ASN A 52 -6.60 11.40 -1.18
CA ASN A 52 -6.17 12.14 0.01
C ASN A 52 -5.87 11.20 1.17
N LEU A 53 -6.63 10.11 1.32
CA LEU A 53 -6.33 9.07 2.31
C LEU A 53 -4.99 8.40 1.99
N CYS A 54 -4.73 8.02 0.73
CA CYS A 54 -3.46 7.42 0.31
C CYS A 54 -2.25 8.37 0.52
N TYR A 55 -2.44 9.67 0.34
CA TYR A 55 -1.40 10.69 0.50
C TYR A 55 -1.31 11.30 1.90
N ASN A 56 -2.10 10.84 2.87
CA ASN A 56 -1.97 11.23 4.25
C ASN A 56 -1.26 10.10 5.02
N PRO A 57 0.03 10.23 5.35
CA PRO A 57 0.80 9.14 5.92
C PRO A 57 0.26 8.61 7.26
N GLU A 58 -0.34 9.49 8.07
CA GLU A 58 -0.92 9.13 9.36
C GLU A 58 -2.19 8.30 9.18
N LEU A 59 -3.10 8.78 8.33
CA LEU A 59 -4.36 8.07 8.09
C LEU A 59 -4.14 6.77 7.30
N ALA A 60 -3.24 6.77 6.31
CA ALA A 60 -2.87 5.57 5.55
C ALA A 60 -2.22 4.51 6.44
N ALA A 61 -1.33 4.93 7.37
CA ALA A 61 -0.75 4.01 8.33
C ALA A 61 -1.81 3.45 9.28
N GLU A 62 -2.69 4.31 9.80
CA GLU A 62 -3.77 3.88 10.69
C GLU A 62 -4.66 2.81 10.04
N VAL A 63 -5.17 3.04 8.83
CA VAL A 63 -6.02 2.05 8.15
C VAL A 63 -5.25 0.76 7.81
N THR A 64 -3.95 0.84 7.53
CA THR A 64 -3.11 -0.34 7.28
C THR A 64 -3.02 -1.24 8.52
N LEU A 65 -2.99 -0.64 9.72
CA LEU A 65 -2.81 -1.34 11.00
C LEU A 65 -4.12 -1.89 11.59
N GLN A 66 -5.28 -1.36 11.21
CA GLN A 66 -6.59 -1.81 11.72
C GLN A 66 -6.80 -3.34 11.63
N PRO A 67 -6.55 -4.01 10.49
CA PRO A 67 -6.80 -5.44 10.35
C PRO A 67 -5.79 -6.26 11.14
N ILE A 68 -4.58 -5.75 11.34
CA ILE A 68 -3.56 -6.40 12.17
C ILE A 68 -4.00 -6.43 13.63
N ARG A 69 -4.50 -5.29 14.15
CA ARG A 69 -5.04 -5.23 15.52
C ARG A 69 -6.27 -6.10 15.71
N ARG A 70 -7.11 -6.23 14.68
CA ARG A 70 -8.39 -6.95 14.78
C ARG A 70 -8.28 -8.46 14.59
N TYR A 71 -7.39 -8.90 13.71
CA TYR A 71 -7.33 -10.29 13.26
C TYR A 71 -5.97 -10.97 13.44
N GLY A 72 -4.91 -10.20 13.72
CA GLY A 72 -3.57 -10.75 13.92
C GLY A 72 -2.97 -11.41 12.68
N PHE A 73 -3.23 -10.89 11.48
CA PHE A 73 -2.65 -11.43 10.24
C PHE A 73 -1.11 -11.42 10.27
N ASP A 74 -0.50 -12.40 9.60
CA ASP A 74 0.97 -12.54 9.48
C ASP A 74 1.60 -11.48 8.59
N ALA A 75 0.78 -10.75 7.82
CA ALA A 75 1.22 -9.63 7.03
C ALA A 75 0.21 -8.47 6.98
N ALA A 76 0.77 -7.27 6.95
CA ALA A 76 0.11 -6.06 6.51
C ALA A 76 0.46 -5.78 5.05
N ILE A 77 -0.51 -5.34 4.27
CA ILE A 77 -0.27 -4.74 2.96
C ILE A 77 -0.46 -3.24 3.06
N LEU A 78 0.49 -2.48 2.51
CA LEU A 78 0.45 -1.02 2.49
C LEU A 78 -0.91 -0.55 1.97
N PHE A 79 -1.58 0.34 2.69
CA PHE A 79 -2.74 1.04 2.14
C PHE A 79 -2.27 2.13 1.18
N SER A 80 -2.42 1.88 -0.12
CA SER A 80 -2.15 2.79 -1.21
C SER A 80 -3.03 2.42 -2.42
N ASP A 81 -2.76 2.99 -3.59
CA ASP A 81 -3.43 2.63 -4.83
C ASP A 81 -2.43 2.56 -5.99
N ILE A 82 -2.67 1.66 -6.95
CA ILE A 82 -1.83 1.54 -8.14
C ILE A 82 -1.86 2.83 -8.99
N LEU A 83 -2.94 3.61 -8.91
CA LEU A 83 -3.11 4.87 -9.62
C LEU A 83 -2.35 6.05 -9.00
N VAL A 84 -1.64 5.84 -7.88
CA VAL A 84 -0.71 6.83 -7.34
C VAL A 84 0.40 7.15 -8.35
N VAL A 85 0.87 6.17 -9.13
CA VAL A 85 1.91 6.38 -10.14
C VAL A 85 1.44 7.33 -11.26
N PRO A 86 0.33 7.06 -11.99
CA PRO A 86 -0.15 7.98 -13.01
C PRO A 86 -0.54 9.35 -12.44
N ASP A 87 -1.17 9.42 -11.26
CA ASP A 87 -1.47 10.69 -10.60
C ASP A 87 -0.19 11.47 -10.25
N ALA A 88 0.88 10.79 -9.83
CA ALA A 88 2.17 11.40 -9.56
C ALA A 88 2.87 11.92 -10.83
N LEU A 89 2.67 11.24 -11.96
CA LEU A 89 3.15 11.68 -13.28
C LEU A 89 2.33 12.85 -13.84
N GLY A 90 1.26 13.27 -13.15
CA GLY A 90 0.42 14.40 -13.56
C GLY A 90 -0.74 14.01 -14.47
N GLN A 91 -1.01 12.71 -14.66
CA GLN A 91 -2.21 12.24 -15.33
C GLN A 91 -3.42 12.43 -14.40
N GLY A 92 -4.55 12.88 -14.95
CA GLY A 92 -5.73 13.16 -14.13
C GLY A 92 -6.38 11.88 -13.62
N VAL A 93 -6.39 11.71 -12.30
CA VAL A 93 -7.06 10.61 -11.60
C VAL A 93 -8.18 11.16 -10.74
N ARG A 94 -9.37 10.57 -10.86
CA ARG A 94 -10.56 10.94 -10.07
C ARG A 94 -11.25 9.68 -9.59
N PHE A 95 -11.77 9.70 -8.37
CA PHE A 95 -12.59 8.61 -7.84
C PHE A 95 -14.04 9.08 -7.80
N VAL A 96 -14.85 8.58 -8.72
CA VAL A 96 -16.26 8.94 -8.84
C VAL A 96 -17.10 7.94 -8.05
N GLU A 97 -18.00 8.46 -7.22
CA GLU A 97 -18.87 7.62 -6.41
C GLU A 97 -19.79 6.77 -7.31
N GLY A 98 -19.85 5.46 -7.06
CA GLY A 98 -20.63 4.51 -7.86
C GLY A 98 -19.94 4.02 -9.13
N GLU A 99 -18.95 4.74 -9.67
CA GLU A 99 -18.26 4.38 -10.93
C GLU A 99 -16.86 3.82 -10.71
N GLY A 100 -16.18 4.24 -9.65
CA GLY A 100 -14.80 3.83 -9.35
C GLY A 100 -13.75 4.85 -9.84
N PRO A 101 -12.49 4.43 -10.00
CA PRO A 101 -11.45 5.32 -10.49
C PRO A 101 -11.59 5.59 -11.99
N VAL A 102 -11.47 6.86 -12.34
CA VAL A 102 -11.40 7.37 -13.72
C VAL A 102 -10.01 7.94 -13.92
N LEU A 103 -9.35 7.49 -14.99
CA LEU A 103 -8.01 7.89 -15.39
C LEU A 103 -8.11 8.58 -16.76
N ASP A 104 -7.59 9.80 -16.89
CA ASP A 104 -7.57 10.53 -18.16
C ASP A 104 -6.71 9.79 -19.20
N ALA A 105 -7.23 9.56 -20.40
CA ALA A 105 -6.52 8.82 -21.43
C ALA A 105 -5.35 9.64 -22.01
N ILE A 106 -4.20 8.99 -22.20
CA ILE A 106 -3.09 9.53 -22.99
C ILE A 106 -3.25 9.02 -24.41
N ALA A 107 -3.73 9.88 -25.31
CA ALA A 107 -4.10 9.51 -26.68
C ALA A 107 -3.16 10.08 -27.76
N SER A 108 -2.03 10.71 -27.36
CA SER A 108 -1.07 11.31 -28.29
C SER A 108 0.34 11.34 -27.71
N GLU A 109 1.34 11.46 -28.59
CA GLU A 109 2.73 11.67 -28.20
C GLU A 109 2.91 12.94 -27.34
N ALA A 110 2.17 14.01 -27.67
CA ALA A 110 2.17 15.23 -26.88
C ALA A 110 1.63 15.00 -25.45
N GLY A 111 0.60 14.16 -25.30
CA GLY A 111 0.08 13.75 -23.99
C GLY A 111 1.11 12.96 -23.18
N LEU A 112 1.84 12.06 -23.84
CA LEU A 112 2.92 11.29 -23.21
C LEU A 112 4.09 12.20 -22.77
N ALA A 113 4.50 13.13 -23.63
CA ALA A 113 5.52 14.13 -23.32
C ALA A 113 5.09 15.11 -22.21
N GLY A 114 3.80 15.21 -21.92
CA GLY A 114 3.25 16.02 -20.83
C GLY A 114 3.38 15.39 -19.44
N LEU A 115 3.81 14.12 -19.34
CA LEU A 115 4.05 13.46 -18.06
C LEU A 115 5.28 14.05 -17.35
N ARG A 116 5.17 14.22 -16.03
CA ARG A 116 6.14 14.95 -15.21
C ARG A 116 6.84 14.02 -14.22
N LEU A 117 7.86 13.32 -14.68
CA LEU A 117 8.66 12.40 -13.85
C LEU A 117 9.30 13.11 -12.65
N GLU A 118 9.80 14.32 -12.87
CA GLU A 118 10.45 15.18 -11.87
C GLU A 118 9.51 15.63 -10.75
N ALA A 119 8.19 15.70 -11.01
CA ALA A 119 7.19 16.10 -10.03
C ALA A 119 6.78 14.97 -9.07
N THR A 120 7.09 13.71 -9.41
CA THR A 120 6.61 12.53 -8.68
C THR A 120 7.12 12.44 -7.24
N ARG A 121 8.34 12.94 -6.98
CA ARG A 121 9.04 12.79 -5.70
C ARG A 121 8.18 13.21 -4.51
N SER A 122 7.51 14.36 -4.59
CA SER A 122 6.71 14.89 -3.48
C SER A 122 5.57 13.95 -3.04
N LYS A 123 4.94 13.26 -3.99
CA LYS A 123 3.87 12.29 -3.73
C LYS A 123 4.44 10.97 -3.23
N PHE A 124 5.54 10.51 -3.80
CA PHE A 124 6.21 9.28 -3.37
C PHE A 124 6.84 9.40 -1.98
N ASP A 125 7.38 10.56 -1.62
CA ASP A 125 7.92 10.81 -0.28
C ASP A 125 6.83 10.59 0.80
N ARG A 126 5.58 10.97 0.52
CA ARG A 126 4.43 10.70 1.41
C ARG A 126 4.15 9.20 1.54
N VAL A 127 4.22 8.45 0.43
CA VAL A 127 4.05 6.99 0.46
C VAL A 127 5.18 6.31 1.23
N CYS A 128 6.43 6.77 1.04
CA CYS A 128 7.59 6.31 1.79
C CYS A 128 7.47 6.61 3.30
N GLU A 129 6.90 7.77 3.66
CA GLU A 129 6.58 8.10 5.05
C GLU A 129 5.55 7.11 5.62
N THR A 130 4.48 6.79 4.88
CA THR A 130 3.51 5.76 5.29
C THR A 130 4.19 4.42 5.54
N VAL A 131 5.06 3.98 4.63
CA VAL A 131 5.83 2.72 4.78
C VAL A 131 6.64 2.75 6.07
N SER A 132 7.34 3.85 6.35
CA SER A 132 8.16 4.02 7.55
C SER A 132 7.31 3.96 8.83
N ARG A 133 6.17 4.67 8.85
CA ARG A 133 5.23 4.69 9.98
C ARG A 133 4.63 3.30 10.24
N VAL A 134 4.15 2.63 9.19
CA VAL A 134 3.59 1.28 9.30
C VAL A 134 4.66 0.31 9.80
N ARG A 135 5.87 0.36 9.23
CA ARG A 135 6.94 -0.55 9.67
C ARG A 135 7.31 -0.33 11.12
N GLY A 136 7.40 0.92 11.59
CA GLY A 136 7.71 1.25 12.98
C GLY A 136 6.61 0.84 13.98
N ALA A 137 5.36 0.70 13.53
CA ALA A 137 4.22 0.36 14.39
C ALA A 137 3.83 -1.13 14.34
N LEU A 138 4.26 -1.87 13.32
CA LEU A 138 3.95 -3.29 13.17
C LEU A 138 4.81 -4.16 14.11
N PRO A 139 4.25 -5.25 14.66
CA PRO A 139 5.03 -6.28 15.34
C PRO A 139 6.18 -6.79 14.46
N ASP A 140 7.29 -7.18 15.08
CA ASP A 140 8.51 -7.58 14.38
C ASP A 140 8.27 -8.77 13.45
N GLU A 141 7.43 -9.71 13.88
CA GLU A 141 7.00 -10.92 13.19
C GLU A 141 6.03 -10.65 12.02
N THR A 142 5.32 -9.52 12.02
CA THR A 142 4.37 -9.19 10.94
C THR A 142 5.13 -8.66 9.72
N THR A 143 4.89 -9.25 8.56
CA THR A 143 5.48 -8.79 7.29
C THR A 143 4.78 -7.54 6.78
N LEU A 144 5.54 -6.58 6.23
CA LEU A 144 4.96 -5.46 5.49
C LEU A 144 5.13 -5.71 3.99
N ILE A 145 4.03 -5.77 3.26
CA ILE A 145 3.97 -5.94 1.81
C ILE A 145 3.82 -4.57 1.15
N GLY A 146 4.80 -4.17 0.34
CA GLY A 146 4.65 -3.11 -0.66
C GLY A 146 4.10 -3.67 -1.97
N PHE A 147 3.56 -2.81 -2.83
CA PHE A 147 3.03 -3.23 -4.14
C PHE A 147 3.09 -2.10 -5.17
N CYS A 148 2.97 -2.46 -6.44
CA CYS A 148 2.78 -1.54 -7.56
C CYS A 148 1.93 -2.21 -8.65
N GLY A 149 1.32 -1.41 -9.53
CA GLY A 149 0.69 -1.92 -10.75
C GLY A 149 1.75 -2.28 -11.79
N ALA A 150 1.44 -3.25 -12.66
CA ALA A 150 2.29 -3.55 -13.82
C ALA A 150 2.22 -2.39 -14.86
N PRO A 151 3.26 -2.24 -15.71
CA PRO A 151 3.21 -1.35 -16.88
C PRO A 151 2.09 -1.70 -17.86
#